data_AF-A0AAU4J8P5-F1
#
_entry.id   AF-A0AAU4J8P5-F1
#
_cell.length_a   1.000
_cell.length_b   1.000
_cell.length_c   1.000
_cell.angle_alpha   90.00
_cell.angle_beta   90.00
_cell.angle_gamma   90.00
#
_symmetry.space_group_name_H-M   'P 1'
#
loop_
_entity.id
_entity.type
_entity.pdbx_description
1 polymer ?
#
loop_
_entity_poly.entity_id
_entity_poly.type
_entity_poly.pdbx_seq_one_letter_code
_entity_poly.pdbx_strand_id
1 'polypeptide(L)'
;MAWDEWEQLKAEAAEHGGSVHTQINQVADPGGSSTSSVTGGLKTSRAAWNKAGGGVGGLRDEIDTALTKLSDGQKGLGGDAGCVTAGAQQEVYRSWARYVKSVKGRCGDLKEVLEQVGHDLLLTDEGVRAALGNIDLKYADTTAVGGKNAGR
;
A
#
# COMPACT_ATOMS: atom_id res chain seq x y z
N MET A 1 -44.56 2.78 43.09
CA MET A 1 -43.74 3.93 43.51
C MET A 1 -42.60 4.25 42.53
N ALA A 2 -41.75 3.31 42.08
CA ALA A 2 -40.77 3.62 41.01
C ALA A 2 -41.37 3.71 39.58
N TRP A 3 -42.65 3.34 39.43
CA TRP A 3 -43.37 3.36 38.16
C TRP A 3 -43.95 4.74 37.86
N ASP A 4 -44.39 5.46 38.89
CA ASP A 4 -44.93 6.81 38.80
C ASP A 4 -43.84 7.82 38.43
N GLU A 5 -42.61 7.61 38.94
CA GLU A 5 -41.42 8.38 38.55
C GLU A 5 -41.05 8.19 37.07
N TRP A 6 -41.33 7.01 36.52
CA TRP A 6 -41.06 6.70 35.11
C TRP A 6 -42.07 7.36 34.16
N GLU A 7 -43.33 7.44 34.57
CA GLU A 7 -44.35 8.20 33.84
C GLU A 7 -44.10 9.71 33.90
N GLN A 8 -43.62 10.21 35.04
CA GLN A 8 -43.30 11.64 35.20
C GLN A 8 -42.13 12.07 34.31
N LEU A 9 -41.07 11.26 34.22
CA LEU A 9 -39.94 11.49 33.31
C LEU A 9 -40.35 11.46 31.82
N LYS A 10 -41.31 10.62 31.44
CA LYS A 10 -41.85 10.60 30.07
C LYS A 10 -42.69 11.85 29.77
N ALA A 11 -43.52 12.28 30.71
CA ALA A 11 -44.34 13.47 30.54
C ALA A 11 -43.48 14.72 30.42
N GLU A 12 -42.44 14.85 31.26
CA GLU A 12 -41.47 15.94 31.21
C GLU A 12 -40.68 15.95 29.88
N ALA A 13 -40.28 14.77 29.38
CA ALA A 13 -39.64 14.65 28.07
C ALA A 13 -40.57 15.04 26.90
N ALA A 14 -41.88 14.80 27.01
CA ALA A 14 -42.86 15.20 26.01
C ALA A 14 -43.16 16.70 26.03
N GLU A 15 -43.22 17.32 27.22
CA GLU A 15 -43.38 18.78 27.38
C GLU A 15 -42.14 19.55 26.90
N HIS A 16 -40.94 19.06 27.20
CA HIS A 16 -39.69 19.63 26.68
C HIS A 16 -39.43 19.30 25.19
N GLY A 17 -40.05 18.23 24.67
CA GLY A 17 -39.85 17.71 23.32
C GLY A 17 -40.72 18.34 22.22
N GLY A 18 -41.67 19.22 22.57
CA GLY A 18 -42.59 19.88 21.63
C GLY A 18 -41.94 20.76 20.54
N SER A 19 -40.62 20.95 20.57
CA SER A 19 -39.87 21.65 19.51
C SER A 19 -38.53 20.99 19.12
N VAL A 20 -38.22 19.80 19.65
CA VAL A 20 -37.02 19.05 19.27
C VAL A 20 -37.48 17.75 18.64
N HIS A 21 -37.88 17.84 17.38
CA HIS A 21 -37.95 16.69 16.51
C HIS A 21 -36.54 16.11 16.45
N THR A 22 -36.27 15.01 17.17
CA THR A 22 -35.02 14.25 17.04
C THR A 22 -34.96 13.70 15.63
N GLN A 23 -34.34 14.47 14.73
CA GLN A 23 -34.02 14.09 13.35
C GLN A 23 -32.91 13.03 13.37
N ILE A 24 -33.24 11.82 13.78
CA ILE A 24 -32.32 10.67 13.78
C ILE A 24 -32.09 10.12 12.35
N ASN A 25 -32.76 10.67 11.32
CA ASN A 25 -32.55 10.27 9.93
C ASN A 25 -32.66 11.45 8.93
N GLN A 26 -32.05 12.60 9.24
CA GLN A 26 -31.76 13.59 8.19
C GLN A 26 -30.25 13.76 8.08
N VAL A 27 -29.65 12.94 7.20
CA VAL A 27 -28.45 13.37 6.49
C VAL A 27 -28.86 14.62 5.71
N ALA A 28 -28.48 15.78 6.22
CA ALA A 28 -28.34 16.95 5.38
C ALA A 28 -27.35 16.56 4.27
N ASP A 29 -27.76 16.70 3.01
CA ASP A 29 -26.86 16.57 1.88
C ASP A 29 -25.68 17.52 2.12
N PRO A 30 -24.44 17.03 2.35
CA PRO A 30 -23.30 17.92 2.41
C PRO A 30 -22.95 18.21 0.95
N GLY A 31 -23.67 19.17 0.36
CA GLY A 31 -23.14 20.06 -0.67
C GLY A 31 -21.98 20.88 -0.08
N GLY A 32 -20.91 20.18 0.28
CA GLY A 32 -19.84 20.65 1.13
C GLY A 32 -18.88 19.49 1.36
N SER A 33 -18.05 19.22 0.36
CA SER A 33 -16.91 18.31 0.46
C SER A 33 -16.04 18.74 1.63
N SER A 34 -16.30 18.18 2.81
CA SER A 34 -15.39 18.25 3.95
C SER A 34 -14.22 17.34 3.63
N THR A 35 -13.29 17.89 2.87
CA THR A 35 -12.00 17.29 2.61
C THR A 35 -11.31 17.13 3.97
N SER A 36 -11.01 15.88 4.36
CA SER A 36 -10.14 15.64 5.51
C SER A 36 -8.86 16.47 5.32
N SER A 37 -8.52 17.32 6.28
CA SER A 37 -7.31 18.17 6.20
C SER A 37 -6.02 17.34 6.12
N VAL A 38 -6.10 16.06 6.51
CA VAL A 38 -4.99 15.09 6.46
C VAL A 38 -4.89 14.42 5.08
N THR A 39 -6.01 14.20 4.37
CA THR A 39 -6.02 13.48 3.08
C THR A 39 -6.48 14.33 1.90
N GLY A 40 -6.80 15.61 2.08
CA GLY A 40 -7.28 16.51 1.03
C GLY A 40 -8.59 16.06 0.37
N GLY A 41 -9.33 15.12 0.97
CA GLY A 41 -10.49 14.49 0.34
C GLY A 41 -10.14 13.45 -0.73
N LEU A 42 -8.92 12.87 -0.71
CA LEU A 42 -8.58 11.74 -1.56
C LEU A 42 -9.41 10.50 -1.19
N LYS A 43 -10.54 10.34 -1.88
CA LYS A 43 -11.19 9.04 -2.04
C LYS A 43 -10.37 8.25 -3.05
N THR A 44 -9.30 7.62 -2.59
CA THR A 44 -8.64 6.59 -3.42
C THR A 44 -9.68 5.52 -3.79
N SER A 45 -9.69 5.12 -5.06
CA SER A 45 -10.66 4.15 -5.58
C SER A 45 -10.02 2.78 -5.73
N ARG A 46 -10.82 1.71 -5.62
CA ARG A 46 -10.42 0.35 -6.00
C ARG A 46 -9.65 0.32 -7.33
N ALA A 47 -10.13 1.08 -8.32
CA ALA A 47 -9.49 1.16 -9.63
C ALA A 47 -8.08 1.77 -9.56
N ALA A 48 -7.85 2.78 -8.71
CA ALA A 48 -6.54 3.38 -8.52
C ALA A 48 -5.54 2.39 -7.89
N TRP A 49 -5.96 1.67 -6.85
CA TRP A 49 -5.15 0.63 -6.20
C TRP A 49 -4.81 -0.52 -7.14
N ASN A 50 -5.79 -1.05 -7.87
CA ASN A 50 -5.56 -2.11 -8.84
C ASN A 50 -4.66 -1.65 -10.00
N LYS A 51 -4.81 -0.40 -10.46
CA LYS A 51 -3.92 0.17 -11.48
C LYS A 51 -2.49 0.29 -10.96
N ALA A 52 -2.31 0.72 -9.72
CA ALA A 52 -0.99 0.79 -9.09
C ALA A 52 -0.38 -0.62 -8.95
N GLY A 53 -1.13 -1.60 -8.45
CA GLY A 53 -0.70 -3.00 -8.37
C GLY A 53 -0.31 -3.58 -9.72
N GLY A 54 -1.13 -3.35 -10.75
CA GLY A 54 -0.83 -3.74 -12.13
C GLY A 54 0.45 -3.10 -12.68
N GLY A 55 0.68 -1.80 -12.42
CA GLY A 55 1.91 -1.11 -12.82
C GLY A 55 3.17 -1.66 -12.15
N VAL A 56 3.10 -1.92 -10.84
CA VAL A 56 4.20 -2.56 -10.09
C VAL A 56 4.42 -4.00 -10.57
N GLY A 57 3.35 -4.72 -10.90
CA GLY A 57 3.40 -6.04 -11.52
C GLY A 57 4.11 -6.04 -12.88
N GLY A 58 3.81 -5.06 -13.73
CA GLY A 58 4.50 -4.89 -15.02
C GLY A 58 6.00 -4.67 -14.83
N LEU A 59 6.40 -3.81 -13.89
CA LEU A 59 7.81 -3.61 -13.55
C LEU A 59 8.48 -4.91 -13.07
N ARG A 60 7.80 -5.71 -12.26
CA ARG A 60 8.30 -7.03 -11.82
C ARG A 60 8.60 -7.96 -13.00
N ASP A 61 7.73 -7.97 -14.02
CA ASP A 61 7.88 -8.83 -15.19
C ASP A 61 9.01 -8.34 -16.12
N GLU A 62 9.16 -7.02 -16.27
CA GLU A 62 10.31 -6.42 -16.95
C GLU A 62 11.63 -6.76 -16.25
N ILE A 63 11.66 -6.71 -14.91
CA ILE A 63 12.82 -7.10 -14.10
C ILE A 63 13.14 -8.60 -14.31
N ASP A 64 12.14 -9.47 -14.38
CA ASP A 64 12.36 -10.89 -14.64
C ASP A 64 12.99 -11.14 -16.02
N THR A 65 12.53 -10.40 -17.01
CA THR A 65 13.11 -10.40 -18.35
C THR A 65 14.57 -9.91 -18.31
N ALA A 66 14.87 -8.85 -17.55
CA ALA A 66 16.22 -8.34 -17.38
C ALA A 66 17.14 -9.35 -16.67
N LEU A 67 16.66 -10.04 -15.64
CA LEU A 67 17.39 -11.11 -14.95
C LEU A 67 17.73 -12.27 -15.89
N THR A 68 16.79 -12.64 -16.76
CA THR A 68 17.02 -13.68 -17.77
C THR A 68 18.12 -13.26 -18.75
N LYS A 69 18.04 -12.05 -19.30
CA LYS A 69 19.08 -11.48 -20.18
C LYS A 69 20.44 -11.38 -19.48
N LEU A 70 20.45 -10.97 -18.21
CA LEU A 70 21.67 -10.89 -17.41
C LEU A 70 22.31 -12.27 -17.25
N SER A 71 21.52 -13.29 -16.92
CA SER A 71 21.99 -14.68 -16.81
C SER A 71 22.46 -15.25 -18.16
N ASP A 72 21.76 -14.94 -19.24
CA ASP A 72 22.14 -15.37 -20.59
C ASP A 72 23.47 -14.74 -21.02
N GLY A 73 23.69 -13.47 -20.69
CA GLY A 73 24.96 -12.78 -20.95
C GLY A 73 26.16 -13.36 -20.18
N GLN A 74 25.93 -14.22 -19.17
CA GLN A 74 27.00 -14.95 -18.48
C GLN A 74 27.41 -16.25 -19.16
N LYS A 75 26.57 -16.77 -20.06
CA LYS A 75 26.83 -18.04 -20.73
C LYS A 75 28.08 -17.88 -21.61
N GLY A 76 28.97 -18.87 -21.54
CA GLY A 76 30.21 -18.90 -22.35
C GLY A 76 31.41 -18.17 -21.73
N LEU A 77 31.26 -17.49 -20.58
CA LEU A 77 32.40 -16.86 -19.90
C LEU A 77 33.34 -17.85 -19.19
N GLY A 78 32.99 -19.14 -19.12
CA GLY A 78 33.79 -20.18 -18.48
C GLY A 78 33.87 -20.04 -16.95
N GLY A 79 34.58 -20.97 -16.30
CA GLY A 79 35.02 -20.78 -14.92
C GLY A 79 36.21 -19.82 -14.85
N ASP A 80 36.57 -19.41 -13.63
CA ASP A 80 37.79 -18.69 -13.30
C ASP A 80 39.03 -19.56 -13.59
N ALA A 81 39.40 -19.69 -14.86
CA ALA A 81 40.59 -20.43 -15.31
C ALA A 81 41.90 -19.67 -14.95
N GLY A 82 42.01 -19.16 -13.73
CA GLY A 82 43.11 -18.31 -13.25
C GLY A 82 43.04 -16.85 -13.70
N CYS A 83 41.98 -16.44 -14.42
CA CYS A 83 41.79 -15.05 -14.85
C CYS A 83 41.08 -14.23 -13.76
N VAL A 84 41.83 -13.35 -13.10
CA VAL A 84 41.31 -12.45 -12.04
C VAL A 84 40.13 -11.62 -12.53
N THR A 85 40.17 -11.14 -13.78
CA THR A 85 39.09 -10.35 -14.37
C THR A 85 37.80 -11.16 -14.54
N ALA A 86 37.89 -12.45 -14.88
CA ALA A 86 36.73 -13.33 -14.98
C ALA A 86 36.11 -13.60 -13.60
N GLY A 87 36.94 -13.83 -12.58
CA GLY A 87 36.48 -13.96 -11.19
C GLY A 87 35.76 -12.70 -10.70
N ALA A 88 36.37 -11.52 -10.89
CA ALA A 88 35.79 -10.23 -10.51
C ALA A 88 34.47 -9.96 -11.26
N GLN A 89 34.41 -10.28 -12.56
CA GLN A 89 33.18 -10.17 -13.35
C GLN A 89 32.06 -11.06 -12.77
N GLN A 90 32.38 -12.28 -12.35
CA GLN A 90 31.39 -13.21 -11.81
C GLN A 90 30.87 -12.76 -10.43
N GLU A 91 31.73 -12.17 -9.60
CA GLU A 91 31.32 -11.55 -8.34
C GLU A 91 30.36 -10.38 -8.56
N VAL A 92 30.67 -9.51 -9.52
CA VAL A 92 29.78 -8.40 -9.91
C VAL A 92 28.44 -8.94 -10.41
N TYR A 93 28.44 -9.95 -11.28
CA TYR A 93 27.20 -10.59 -11.73
C TYR A 93 26.38 -11.14 -10.57
N ARG A 94 26.99 -11.89 -9.64
CA ARG A 94 26.30 -12.46 -8.47
C ARG A 94 25.69 -11.38 -7.60
N SER A 95 26.42 -10.29 -7.36
CA SER A 95 25.96 -9.14 -6.59
C SER A 95 24.73 -8.48 -7.24
N TRP A 96 24.83 -8.15 -8.55
CA TRP A 96 23.73 -7.56 -9.30
C TRP A 96 22.51 -8.47 -9.41
N ALA A 97 22.72 -9.76 -9.73
CA ALA A 97 21.63 -10.73 -9.81
C ALA A 97 20.90 -10.87 -8.47
N ARG A 98 21.62 -10.84 -7.34
CA ARG A 98 21.01 -10.86 -6.00
C ARG A 98 20.17 -9.60 -5.77
N TYR A 99 20.74 -8.42 -6.00
CA TYR A 99 20.06 -7.14 -5.80
C TYR A 99 18.76 -7.06 -6.63
N VAL A 100 18.86 -7.34 -7.94
CA VAL A 100 17.72 -7.26 -8.85
C VAL A 100 16.64 -8.30 -8.52
N LYS A 101 17.02 -9.50 -8.05
CA LYS A 101 16.05 -10.49 -7.51
C LYS A 101 15.32 -9.96 -6.28
N SER A 102 16.01 -9.26 -5.38
CA SER A 102 15.39 -8.62 -4.21
C SER A 102 14.38 -7.55 -4.65
N VAL A 103 14.74 -6.70 -5.62
CA VAL A 103 13.82 -5.69 -6.19
C VAL A 103 12.60 -6.35 -6.83
N LYS A 104 12.77 -7.43 -7.59
CA LYS A 104 11.67 -8.23 -8.16
C LYS A 104 10.73 -8.73 -7.06
N GLY A 105 11.29 -9.27 -5.97
CA GLY A 105 10.55 -9.73 -4.80
C GLY A 105 9.73 -8.60 -4.18
N ARG A 106 10.36 -7.45 -3.93
CA ARG A 106 9.69 -6.26 -3.38
C ARG A 106 8.55 -5.77 -4.25
N CYS A 107 8.71 -5.78 -5.58
CA CYS A 107 7.61 -5.45 -6.49
C CYS A 107 6.46 -6.46 -6.40
N GLY A 108 6.77 -7.75 -6.21
CA GLY A 108 5.76 -8.79 -5.99
C GLY A 108 4.93 -8.55 -4.73
N ASP A 109 5.59 -8.35 -3.59
CA ASP A 109 4.91 -8.11 -2.32
C ASP A 109 4.11 -6.79 -2.35
N LEU A 110 4.66 -5.74 -2.98
CA LEU A 110 3.96 -4.47 -3.12
C LEU A 110 2.73 -4.60 -4.02
N LYS A 111 2.81 -5.33 -5.13
CA LYS A 111 1.66 -5.63 -5.99
C LYS A 111 0.54 -6.29 -5.16
N GLU A 112 0.86 -7.31 -4.39
CA GLU A 112 -0.11 -8.05 -3.58
C GLU A 112 -0.84 -7.14 -2.58
N VAL A 113 -0.09 -6.30 -1.85
CA VAL A 113 -0.69 -5.32 -0.93
C VAL A 113 -1.60 -4.34 -1.68
N LEU A 114 -1.15 -3.79 -2.82
CA LEU A 114 -1.96 -2.84 -3.61
C LEU A 114 -3.25 -3.48 -4.14
N GLU A 115 -3.17 -4.71 -4.64
CA GLU A 115 -4.34 -5.46 -5.10
C GLU A 115 -5.29 -5.79 -3.94
N GLN A 116 -4.77 -6.18 -2.77
CA GLN A 116 -5.60 -6.48 -1.59
C GLN A 116 -6.36 -5.24 -1.09
N VAL A 117 -5.70 -4.08 -1.03
CA VAL A 117 -6.37 -2.81 -0.66
C VAL A 117 -7.45 -2.45 -1.69
N GLY A 118 -7.18 -2.66 -2.98
CA GLY A 118 -8.15 -2.40 -4.04
C GLY A 118 -9.35 -3.35 -4.02
N HIS A 119 -9.11 -4.66 -3.93
CA HIS A 119 -10.16 -5.67 -3.94
C HIS A 119 -11.10 -5.51 -2.76
N ASP A 120 -10.58 -5.27 -1.57
CA ASP A 120 -11.37 -5.47 -0.38
C ASP A 120 -11.83 -4.17 0.28
N LEU A 121 -11.16 -3.02 0.08
CA LEU A 121 -11.34 -1.84 0.96
C LEU A 121 -11.21 -2.21 2.48
N LEU A 122 -10.72 -3.41 2.82
CA LEU A 122 -10.80 -4.03 4.16
C LEU A 122 -9.63 -3.67 5.06
N LEU A 123 -8.59 -3.00 4.54
CA LEU A 123 -7.49 -2.52 5.34
C LEU A 123 -7.76 -1.07 5.76
N THR A 124 -7.81 -0.85 7.07
CA THR A 124 -7.71 0.51 7.61
C THR A 124 -6.38 1.12 7.20
N ASP A 125 -6.25 2.44 7.28
CA ASP A 125 -4.99 3.13 7.00
C ASP A 125 -3.83 2.57 7.85
N GLU A 126 -4.10 2.14 9.08
CA GLU A 126 -3.15 1.43 9.94
C GLU A 126 -2.76 0.07 9.37
N GLY A 127 -3.72 -0.70 8.85
CA GLY A 127 -3.48 -2.00 8.21
C GLY A 127 -2.61 -1.85 6.95
N VAL A 128 -2.90 -0.85 6.11
CA VAL A 128 -2.08 -0.52 4.93
C VAL A 128 -0.67 -0.12 5.37
N ARG A 129 -0.55 0.75 6.37
CA ARG A 129 0.76 1.18 6.89
C ARG A 129 1.56 -0.01 7.46
N ALA A 130 0.92 -0.93 8.18
CA ALA A 130 1.57 -2.11 8.71
C ALA A 130 2.05 -3.05 7.60
N ALA A 131 1.22 -3.30 6.57
CA ALA A 131 1.59 -4.13 5.43
C ALA A 131 2.80 -3.54 4.66
N LEU A 132 2.79 -2.24 4.39
CA LEU A 132 3.93 -1.55 3.77
C LEU A 132 5.18 -1.59 4.67
N GLY A 133 5.02 -1.40 5.98
CA GLY A 133 6.13 -1.50 6.94
C GLY A 133 6.78 -2.89 6.96
N ASN A 134 5.99 -3.96 6.83
CA ASN A 134 6.52 -5.32 6.74
C ASN A 134 7.36 -5.53 5.46
N ILE A 135 6.97 -4.92 4.34
CA ILE A 135 7.76 -4.94 3.11
C ILE A 135 9.10 -4.20 3.34
N ASP A 136 9.07 -3.02 3.96
CA ASP A 136 10.30 -2.27 4.24
C ASP A 136 11.26 -3.02 5.17
N LEU A 137 10.74 -3.71 6.19
CA LEU A 137 11.55 -4.58 7.05
C LEU A 137 12.14 -5.77 6.29
N LYS A 138 11.35 -6.42 5.45
CA LYS A 138 11.78 -7.59 4.65
C LYS A 138 12.91 -7.26 3.68
N TYR A 139 12.93 -6.04 3.13
CA TYR A 139 13.93 -5.57 2.16
C TYR A 139 14.84 -4.46 2.71
N ALA A 140 15.08 -4.44 4.02
CA ALA A 140 15.93 -3.44 4.67
C ALA A 140 17.39 -3.45 4.17
N ASP A 141 17.86 -4.60 3.69
CA ASP A 141 19.18 -4.80 3.09
C ASP A 141 19.32 -4.15 1.69
N THR A 142 18.18 -3.78 1.09
CA THR A 142 18.06 -3.26 -0.26
C THR A 142 17.53 -1.83 -0.19
N THR A 143 18.35 -0.91 0.31
CA THR A 143 17.96 0.49 0.50
C THR A 143 17.39 1.09 -0.80
N ALA A 144 16.28 1.81 -0.70
CA ALA A 144 15.71 2.52 -1.84
C ALA A 144 16.71 3.57 -2.37
N VAL A 145 17.08 3.43 -3.64
CA VAL A 145 17.97 4.38 -4.35
C VAL A 145 17.20 5.40 -5.20
N GLY A 146 15.90 5.21 -5.42
CA GLY A 146 15.01 6.13 -6.15
C GLY A 146 14.02 6.87 -5.24
N GLY A 147 13.46 7.99 -5.71
CA GLY A 147 12.40 8.74 -4.99
C GLY A 147 12.86 9.68 -3.87
N LYS A 148 14.18 9.82 -3.65
CA LYS A 148 14.76 10.72 -2.62
C LYS A 148 14.71 12.20 -2.99
N ASN A 149 14.46 12.51 -4.26
CA ASN A 149 14.19 13.87 -4.68
C ASN A 149 12.68 14.08 -4.54
N ALA A 150 12.27 14.89 -3.57
CA ALA A 150 10.93 15.44 -3.56
C ALA A 150 10.70 16.08 -4.94
N GLY A 151 9.76 15.52 -5.71
CA GLY A 151 9.33 16.12 -6.96
C GLY A 151 9.00 17.57 -6.69
N ARG A 152 9.67 18.47 -7.41
CA ARG A 152 9.40 19.91 -7.36
C ARG A 152 8.08 20.20 -8.07
#